data_AF-A0A7C1V1H8-F1
#
_entry.id   AF-A0A7C1V1H8-F1
#
_cell.length_a   1.000
_cell.length_b   1.000
_cell.length_c   1.000
_cell.angle_alpha   90.00
_cell.angle_beta   90.00
_cell.angle_gamma   90.00
#
_symmetry.space_group_name_H-M   'P 1'
#
loop_
_entity.id
_entity.type
_entity.pdbx_description
1 polymer ?
#
loop_
_entity_poly.entity_id
_entity_poly.type
_entity_poly.pdbx_seq_one_letter_code
_entity_poly.pdbx_strand_id
1 'polypeptide(L)'
;MRYPDGSAEIQVFVSLRISLASPDVIRAWSYGEVTKPETINYRRLRPEKDGLFCEAIFGPTRDWQCYCGKYKNVRYRGIICDKCGVEVTRASVRRERMGHIELAAPVAHIWYTRRMPSFLGILLDISRRNLDRVLYFAQYIITSVDEDARQKALKRLKEEYEQRKREVESVAREAIVAMEERLAEEQKRVEDGLRAVRARVEEQLDRETEALMKEVQGLRKRLDDRQGSTTRAPVVLKATGTVIVEKGETIGREHLTMLSQVVQEELGRLESRLRAEEEQKLAPLQADLQHWQEATATEIARIREQLTRDLEELQAQYEDEQEELLSLAQMQFLTGPRLRELKSKWGQVFRAGMGAEAFYEILRRMDLDALSQELWHQARHDRSKQRRKKAARRLRVVEALRKSGNRPEWMILTVLPVIPPDLRPMVQLDGGRFATSDLNDLYRRVINRNNRLRRLVE
;
A
#
# COMPACT_ATOMS: atom_id res chain seq x y z
N MET A 1 -16.03 -69.20 2.53
CA MET A 1 -17.25 -69.98 2.85
C MET A 1 -18.39 -68.98 3.03
N ARG A 2 -19.38 -68.93 2.12
CA ARG A 2 -20.62 -68.15 2.30
C ARG A 2 -21.71 -69.14 2.69
N TYR A 3 -22.35 -68.92 3.84
CA TYR A 3 -23.41 -69.79 4.33
C TYR A 3 -24.71 -69.62 3.53
N PRO A 4 -25.56 -70.66 3.41
CA PRO A 4 -26.75 -70.67 2.54
C PRO A 4 -28.05 -70.17 3.19
N ASP A 5 -28.00 -69.47 4.32
CA ASP A 5 -29.18 -69.28 5.17
C ASP A 5 -29.38 -67.80 5.48
N GLY A 6 -30.55 -67.26 5.13
CA GLY A 6 -30.93 -65.84 5.30
C GLY A 6 -31.15 -65.38 6.75
N SER A 7 -30.36 -65.86 7.70
CA SER A 7 -30.29 -65.29 9.05
C SER A 7 -29.42 -64.04 9.03
N ALA A 8 -30.00 -62.90 9.42
CA ALA A 8 -29.29 -61.65 9.60
C ALA A 8 -27.99 -61.88 10.39
N GLU A 9 -26.85 -61.49 9.82
CA GLU A 9 -25.58 -61.47 10.53
C GLU A 9 -25.75 -60.64 11.80
N ILE A 10 -25.70 -61.28 12.97
CA ILE A 10 -25.46 -60.57 14.23
C ILE A 10 -23.99 -60.15 14.18
N GLN A 11 -23.70 -59.07 13.44
CA GLN A 11 -22.39 -58.45 13.48
C GLN A 11 -22.23 -57.86 14.89
N VAL A 12 -21.36 -58.49 15.68
CA VAL A 12 -20.99 -58.01 17.02
C VAL A 12 -20.12 -56.76 16.84
N PHE A 13 -20.77 -55.60 16.66
CA PHE A 13 -20.09 -54.31 16.61
C PHE A 13 -19.60 -53.92 18.01
N VAL A 14 -18.29 -53.75 18.19
CA VAL A 14 -17.69 -53.33 19.47
C VAL A 14 -17.79 -51.82 19.69
N SER A 15 -17.70 -51.02 18.62
CA SER A 15 -17.80 -49.56 18.69
C SER A 15 -18.25 -48.94 17.36
N LEU A 16 -18.89 -47.78 17.43
CA LEU A 16 -19.25 -46.96 16.27
C LEU A 16 -18.44 -45.65 16.29
N ARG A 17 -17.78 -45.33 15.18
CA ARG A 17 -17.01 -44.09 15.02
C ARG A 17 -17.67 -43.19 13.98
N ILE A 18 -17.74 -41.90 14.28
CA ILE A 18 -18.14 -40.84 13.33
C ILE A 18 -16.96 -39.90 13.06
N SER A 19 -16.78 -39.52 11.80
CA SER A 19 -15.74 -38.58 11.37
C SER A 19 -16.25 -37.67 10.26
N LEU A 20 -15.49 -36.62 9.94
CA LEU A 20 -15.75 -35.83 8.75
C LEU A 20 -15.43 -36.67 7.51
N ALA A 21 -16.26 -36.58 6.49
CA ALA A 21 -16.03 -37.26 5.23
C ALA A 21 -15.13 -36.38 4.35
N SER A 22 -13.96 -36.90 3.96
CA SER A 22 -13.14 -36.24 2.95
C SER A 22 -13.78 -36.35 1.55
N PRO A 23 -13.42 -35.48 0.60
CA PRO A 23 -13.85 -35.62 -0.80
C PRO A 23 -13.56 -37.02 -1.37
N ASP A 24 -12.40 -37.61 -1.02
CA ASP A 24 -11.99 -38.92 -1.52
C ASP A 24 -12.83 -40.06 -0.91
N VAL A 25 -13.21 -39.93 0.37
CA VAL A 25 -14.13 -40.87 1.03
C VAL A 25 -15.52 -40.80 0.38
N ILE A 26 -16.00 -39.61 0.06
CA ILE A 26 -17.29 -39.44 -0.64
C ILE A 26 -17.26 -40.08 -2.04
N ARG A 27 -16.15 -39.92 -2.78
CA ARG A 27 -15.97 -40.59 -4.07
C ARG A 27 -15.90 -42.10 -3.92
N ALA A 28 -15.23 -42.62 -2.89
CA ALA A 28 -15.14 -44.06 -2.62
C ALA A 28 -16.50 -44.70 -2.32
N TRP A 29 -17.43 -43.95 -1.71
CA TRP A 29 -18.81 -44.40 -1.51
C TRP A 29 -19.66 -44.39 -2.78
N SER A 30 -19.24 -43.60 -3.77
CA SER A 30 -20.06 -43.31 -4.92
C SER A 30 -19.87 -44.32 -6.04
N TYR A 31 -20.99 -44.67 -6.67
CA TYR A 31 -21.02 -45.52 -7.87
C TYR A 31 -21.06 -44.70 -9.18
N GLY A 32 -21.02 -43.36 -9.10
CA GLY A 32 -21.00 -42.47 -10.27
C GLY A 32 -21.44 -41.04 -9.98
N GLU A 33 -21.05 -40.11 -10.87
CA GLU A 33 -21.41 -38.69 -10.80
C GLU A 33 -22.81 -38.46 -11.39
N VAL A 34 -23.66 -37.72 -10.66
CA VAL A 34 -24.96 -37.26 -11.15
C VAL A 34 -24.79 -35.89 -11.81
N THR A 35 -24.76 -35.87 -13.13
CA THR A 35 -24.53 -34.64 -13.91
C THR A 35 -25.83 -33.96 -14.33
N LYS A 36 -26.92 -34.73 -14.45
CA LYS A 36 -28.18 -34.26 -15.03
C LYS A 36 -29.26 -34.01 -13.98
N PRO A 37 -30.01 -32.91 -14.08
CA PRO A 37 -31.10 -32.57 -13.14
C PRO A 37 -32.36 -33.43 -13.34
N GLU A 38 -32.48 -34.11 -14.47
CA GLU A 38 -33.65 -34.90 -14.82
C GLU A 38 -33.83 -36.12 -13.90
N THR A 39 -35.08 -36.49 -13.65
CA THR A 39 -35.45 -37.63 -12.80
C THR A 39 -35.84 -38.84 -13.65
N ILE A 40 -37.08 -38.86 -14.13
CA ILE A 40 -37.64 -39.91 -14.97
C ILE A 40 -38.28 -39.29 -16.21
N ASN A 41 -38.29 -40.04 -17.30
CA ASN A 41 -39.01 -39.67 -18.51
C ASN A 41 -40.52 -39.83 -18.29
N TYR A 42 -41.29 -38.75 -18.44
CA TYR A 42 -42.73 -38.77 -18.21
C TYR A 42 -43.51 -39.68 -19.18
N ARG A 43 -42.99 -39.94 -20.39
CA ARG A 43 -43.65 -40.82 -21.38
C ARG A 43 -43.32 -42.29 -21.15
N ARG A 44 -42.04 -42.59 -20.90
CA ARG A 44 -41.54 -43.98 -20.77
C ARG A 44 -41.55 -44.51 -19.35
N LEU A 45 -41.76 -43.65 -18.35
CA LEU A 45 -41.67 -43.97 -16.92
C LEU A 45 -40.34 -44.63 -16.54
N ARG A 46 -39.27 -44.28 -17.27
CA ARG A 46 -37.93 -44.81 -17.07
C ARG A 46 -36.98 -43.73 -16.60
N PRO A 47 -36.01 -44.05 -15.72
CA PRO A 47 -34.99 -43.10 -15.32
C PRO A 47 -34.21 -42.53 -16.50
N GLU A 48 -33.85 -41.26 -16.42
CA GLU A 48 -32.95 -40.63 -17.38
C GLU A 48 -31.49 -41.01 -17.07
N LYS A 49 -30.67 -41.13 -18.13
CA LYS A 49 -29.24 -41.45 -18.00
C LYS A 49 -28.50 -40.27 -17.37
N ASP A 50 -27.63 -40.56 -16.41
CA ASP A 50 -26.84 -39.61 -15.60
C ASP A 50 -27.67 -38.66 -14.72
N GLY A 51 -28.98 -38.92 -14.62
CA GLY A 51 -29.93 -38.18 -13.80
C GLY A 51 -30.03 -38.71 -12.36
N LEU A 52 -30.94 -38.10 -11.58
CA LEU A 52 -31.11 -38.40 -10.15
C LEU A 52 -31.56 -39.83 -9.84
N PHE A 53 -32.09 -40.56 -10.82
CA PHE A 53 -32.54 -41.95 -10.66
C PHE A 53 -31.77 -42.93 -11.56
N CYS A 54 -30.66 -42.49 -12.18
CA CYS A 54 -29.87 -43.22 -13.16
C CYS A 54 -29.58 -44.66 -12.72
N GLU A 55 -29.95 -45.63 -13.55
CA GLU A 55 -29.74 -47.05 -13.25
C GLU A 55 -28.27 -47.46 -13.30
N ALA A 56 -27.44 -46.76 -14.07
CA ALA A 56 -26.01 -47.07 -14.15
C ALA A 56 -25.28 -46.75 -12.83
N ILE A 57 -25.73 -45.69 -12.13
CA ILE A 57 -25.16 -45.23 -10.87
C ILE A 57 -25.78 -46.01 -9.70
N PHE A 58 -27.11 -45.98 -9.59
CA PHE A 58 -27.81 -46.47 -8.40
C PHE A 58 -28.19 -47.95 -8.49
N GLY A 59 -28.10 -48.58 -9.67
CA GLY A 59 -28.52 -49.96 -9.92
C GLY A 59 -29.88 -50.07 -10.61
N PRO A 60 -30.29 -51.28 -11.02
CA PRO A 60 -31.44 -51.49 -11.89
C PRO A 60 -32.79 -51.28 -11.17
N THR A 61 -33.79 -50.74 -11.86
CA THR A 61 -35.15 -50.55 -11.29
C THR A 61 -35.89 -51.88 -11.09
N ARG A 62 -35.57 -52.89 -11.91
CA ARG A 62 -36.16 -54.23 -11.84
C ARG A 62 -35.06 -55.26 -11.60
N ASP A 63 -35.39 -56.29 -10.82
CA ASP A 63 -34.45 -57.36 -10.52
C ASP A 63 -33.91 -58.02 -11.79
N TRP A 64 -32.58 -58.14 -11.85
CA TRP A 64 -31.87 -58.85 -12.92
C TRP A 64 -32.16 -58.33 -14.33
N GLN A 65 -32.47 -57.04 -14.46
CA GLN A 65 -32.75 -56.40 -15.75
C GLN A 65 -31.96 -55.11 -15.91
N CYS A 66 -31.15 -55.01 -16.97
CA CYS A 66 -30.48 -53.76 -17.35
C CYS A 66 -31.45 -52.76 -18.03
N TYR A 67 -31.09 -51.48 -18.03
CA TYR A 67 -31.88 -50.39 -18.64
C TYR A 67 -32.32 -50.68 -20.09
N CYS A 68 -31.39 -51.04 -20.97
CA CYS A 68 -31.72 -51.29 -22.39
C CYS A 68 -32.46 -52.61 -22.64
N GLY A 69 -32.52 -53.51 -21.65
CA GLY A 69 -33.11 -54.84 -21.78
C GLY A 69 -32.30 -55.86 -22.58
N LYS A 70 -31.03 -55.57 -22.94
CA LYS A 70 -30.10 -56.53 -23.58
C LYS A 70 -29.89 -57.76 -22.67
N TYR A 71 -29.59 -57.53 -21.40
CA TYR A 71 -29.44 -58.57 -20.39
C TYR A 71 -30.67 -58.58 -19.48
N LYS A 72 -31.29 -59.76 -19.37
CA LYS A 72 -32.47 -60.06 -18.55
C LYS A 72 -32.33 -61.44 -17.92
N ASN A 73 -32.86 -61.61 -16.71
CA ASN A 73 -32.83 -62.83 -15.89
C ASN A 73 -31.53 -63.03 -15.10
N VAL A 74 -31.63 -63.87 -14.07
CA VAL A 74 -30.57 -64.18 -13.09
C VAL A 74 -29.29 -64.72 -13.74
N ARG A 75 -29.37 -65.30 -14.95
CA ARG A 75 -28.23 -65.86 -15.69
C ARG A 75 -27.10 -64.86 -15.93
N TYR A 76 -27.42 -63.57 -16.04
CA TYR A 76 -26.45 -62.50 -16.30
C TYR A 76 -26.03 -61.74 -15.02
N ARG A 77 -26.21 -62.35 -13.85
CA ARG A 77 -25.86 -61.76 -12.55
C ARG A 77 -24.43 -61.21 -12.54
N GLY A 78 -24.29 -59.94 -12.15
CA GLY A 78 -22.99 -59.27 -11.99
C GLY A 78 -22.36 -58.76 -13.30
N ILE A 79 -22.98 -58.99 -14.45
CA ILE A 79 -22.49 -58.46 -15.72
C ILE A 79 -22.89 -56.98 -15.84
N ILE A 80 -21.92 -56.13 -16.19
CA ILE A 80 -22.14 -54.72 -16.55
C ILE A 80 -22.47 -54.66 -18.03
N CYS A 81 -23.60 -54.06 -18.39
CA CYS A 81 -24.05 -54.02 -19.78
C CYS A 81 -23.23 -53.04 -20.65
N ASP A 82 -22.61 -53.51 -21.73
CA ASP A 82 -21.81 -52.66 -22.64
C ASP A 82 -22.59 -51.47 -23.25
N LYS A 83 -23.92 -51.61 -23.42
CA LYS A 83 -24.75 -50.58 -24.06
C LYS A 83 -25.20 -49.48 -23.09
N CYS A 84 -25.57 -49.86 -21.86
CA CYS A 84 -26.18 -48.92 -20.91
C CYS A 84 -25.41 -48.73 -19.62
N GLY A 85 -24.32 -49.48 -19.40
CA GLY A 85 -23.49 -49.40 -18.19
C GLY A 85 -24.16 -49.90 -16.91
N VAL A 86 -25.37 -50.46 -17.00
CA VAL A 86 -26.11 -50.95 -15.83
C VAL A 86 -25.64 -52.36 -15.45
N GLU A 87 -25.27 -52.52 -14.20
CA GLU A 87 -24.98 -53.83 -13.61
C GLU A 87 -26.26 -54.62 -13.35
N VAL A 88 -26.28 -55.88 -13.80
CA VAL A 88 -27.43 -56.78 -13.64
C VAL A 88 -27.40 -57.38 -12.23
N THR A 89 -28.12 -56.75 -11.31
CA THR A 89 -28.26 -57.17 -9.90
C THR A 89 -29.70 -57.01 -9.41
N ARG A 90 -29.96 -57.22 -8.11
CA ARG A 90 -31.27 -56.95 -7.50
C ARG A 90 -31.52 -55.46 -7.37
N ALA A 91 -32.77 -55.02 -7.48
CA ALA A 91 -33.16 -53.63 -7.31
C ALA A 91 -32.91 -53.11 -5.89
N SER A 92 -32.81 -54.01 -4.89
CA SER A 92 -32.51 -53.66 -3.49
C SER A 92 -31.24 -52.83 -3.30
N VAL A 93 -30.27 -52.94 -4.22
CA VAL A 93 -29.04 -52.11 -4.17
C VAL A 93 -29.32 -50.61 -4.30
N ARG A 94 -30.48 -50.21 -4.84
CA ARG A 94 -30.93 -48.82 -4.98
C ARG A 94 -31.28 -48.15 -3.65
N ARG A 95 -31.29 -48.91 -2.56
CA ARG A 95 -31.39 -48.41 -1.18
C ARG A 95 -30.02 -48.16 -0.53
N GLU A 96 -28.94 -48.70 -1.10
CA GLU A 96 -27.59 -48.71 -0.51
C GLU A 96 -26.58 -47.88 -1.31
N ARG A 97 -26.66 -47.90 -2.65
CA ARG A 97 -25.69 -47.23 -3.54
C ARG A 97 -25.83 -45.71 -3.50
N MET A 98 -24.76 -45.01 -3.14
CA MET A 98 -24.68 -43.55 -3.19
C MET A 98 -24.18 -43.05 -4.55
N GLY A 99 -24.63 -41.87 -4.93
CA GLY A 99 -24.07 -41.06 -6.02
C GLY A 99 -23.23 -39.91 -5.45
N HIS A 100 -22.60 -39.12 -6.30
CA HIS A 100 -22.02 -37.84 -5.91
C HIS A 100 -22.22 -36.78 -6.99
N ILE A 101 -22.01 -35.53 -6.62
CA ILE A 101 -21.96 -34.38 -7.53
C ILE A 101 -20.63 -33.69 -7.29
N GLU A 102 -19.82 -33.53 -8.34
CA GLU A 102 -18.59 -32.75 -8.26
C GLU A 102 -18.95 -31.25 -8.38
N LEU A 103 -18.64 -30.46 -7.35
CA LEU A 103 -19.01 -29.06 -7.30
C LEU A 103 -18.00 -28.22 -8.09
N ALA A 104 -18.50 -27.32 -8.93
CA ALA A 104 -17.68 -26.40 -9.73
C ALA A 104 -16.96 -25.36 -8.86
N ALA A 105 -17.51 -25.04 -7.70
CA ALA A 105 -16.89 -24.20 -6.69
C ALA A 105 -17.08 -24.83 -5.30
N PRO A 106 -16.10 -24.71 -4.39
CA PRO A 106 -16.23 -25.21 -3.02
C PRO A 106 -17.41 -24.56 -2.28
N VAL A 107 -18.11 -25.32 -1.43
CA VAL A 107 -19.25 -24.84 -0.65
C VAL A 107 -19.08 -25.21 0.83
N ALA A 108 -19.17 -24.22 1.72
CA ALA A 108 -19.05 -24.47 3.15
C ALA A 108 -20.26 -25.23 3.71
N HIS A 109 -20.02 -26.29 4.48
CA HIS A 109 -21.09 -27.08 5.06
C HIS A 109 -21.78 -26.31 6.21
N ILE A 110 -23.10 -26.16 6.11
CA ILE A 110 -23.90 -25.26 6.96
C ILE A 110 -23.80 -25.55 8.47
N TRP A 111 -23.58 -26.80 8.87
CA TRP A 111 -23.41 -27.17 10.29
C TRP A 111 -22.18 -26.56 10.95
N TYR A 112 -21.11 -26.29 10.21
CA TYR A 112 -19.88 -25.72 10.78
C TYR A 112 -19.86 -24.18 10.73
N THR A 113 -20.74 -23.59 9.92
CA THR A 113 -20.83 -22.13 9.72
C THR A 113 -21.99 -21.50 10.49
N ARG A 114 -23.21 -22.07 10.42
CA ARG A 114 -24.44 -21.46 10.96
C ARG A 114 -24.82 -21.91 12.36
N ARG A 115 -24.32 -23.07 12.83
CA ARG A 115 -24.56 -23.54 14.20
C ARG A 115 -23.99 -22.55 15.21
N MET A 116 -24.62 -22.44 16.38
CA MET A 116 -24.12 -21.64 17.50
C MET A 116 -23.48 -22.57 18.55
N PRO A 117 -22.17 -22.44 18.83
CA PRO A 117 -21.19 -21.59 18.13
C PRO A 117 -20.75 -22.16 16.77
N SER A 118 -20.24 -21.29 15.89
CA SER A 118 -19.70 -21.70 14.60
C SER A 118 -18.30 -22.30 14.81
N PHE A 119 -18.11 -23.56 14.41
CA PHE A 119 -16.81 -24.22 14.52
C PHE A 119 -15.76 -23.55 13.64
N LEU A 120 -16.15 -23.19 12.42
CA LEU A 120 -15.25 -22.53 11.47
C LEU A 120 -14.91 -21.10 11.92
N GLY A 121 -15.87 -20.38 12.53
CA GLY A 121 -15.62 -19.07 13.12
C GLY A 121 -14.68 -19.12 14.33
N ILE A 122 -14.84 -20.12 15.21
CA ILE A 122 -13.91 -20.33 16.32
C ILE A 122 -12.51 -20.69 15.81
N LEU A 123 -12.42 -21.63 14.86
CA LEU A 123 -11.14 -22.12 14.34
C LEU A 123 -10.32 -21.00 13.67
N LEU A 124 -10.99 -20.17 12.87
CA LEU A 124 -10.38 -19.03 12.17
C LEU A 124 -10.27 -17.76 13.02
N ASP A 125 -10.80 -17.78 14.24
CA ASP A 125 -10.86 -16.62 15.14
C ASP A 125 -11.65 -15.40 14.61
N ILE A 126 -12.63 -15.65 13.73
CA ILE A 126 -13.42 -14.61 13.06
C ILE A 126 -14.85 -14.50 13.62
N SER A 127 -15.41 -13.29 13.56
CA SER A 127 -16.80 -13.07 13.89
C SER A 127 -17.72 -13.75 12.87
N ARG A 128 -18.88 -14.23 13.33
CA ARG A 128 -19.89 -14.85 12.45
C ARG A 128 -20.34 -13.91 11.33
N ARG A 129 -20.49 -12.62 11.62
CA ARG A 129 -20.91 -11.62 10.62
C ARG A 129 -19.91 -11.52 9.47
N ASN A 130 -18.61 -11.49 9.79
CA ASN A 130 -17.57 -11.41 8.76
C ASN A 130 -17.44 -12.74 8.00
N LEU A 131 -17.58 -13.87 8.70
CA LEU A 131 -17.65 -15.18 8.07
C LEU A 131 -18.78 -15.26 7.03
N ASP A 132 -20.00 -14.88 7.42
CA ASP A 132 -21.16 -14.89 6.52
C ASP A 132 -20.94 -13.93 5.33
N ARG A 133 -20.40 -12.72 5.56
CA ARG A 133 -20.12 -11.77 4.47
C ARG A 133 -19.13 -12.31 3.44
N VAL A 134 -18.09 -13.02 3.85
CA VAL A 134 -17.15 -13.63 2.90
C VAL A 134 -17.81 -14.82 2.20
N LEU A 135 -18.50 -15.71 2.93
CA LEU A 135 -19.16 -16.89 2.37
C LEU A 135 -20.21 -16.55 1.30
N TYR A 136 -20.96 -15.47 1.50
CA TYR A 136 -22.01 -15.01 0.58
C TYR A 136 -21.52 -13.91 -0.38
N PHE A 137 -20.21 -13.86 -0.68
CA PHE A 137 -19.61 -13.00 -1.71
C PHE A 137 -19.83 -11.48 -1.51
N ALA A 138 -20.00 -11.03 -0.27
CA ALA A 138 -20.17 -9.60 0.06
C ALA A 138 -18.85 -8.90 0.43
N GLN A 139 -17.86 -9.64 0.93
CA GLN A 139 -16.54 -9.12 1.30
C GLN A 139 -15.43 -10.09 0.87
N TYR A 140 -14.24 -9.54 0.67
CA TYR A 140 -13.03 -10.30 0.38
C TYR A 140 -12.23 -10.54 1.65
N ILE A 141 -11.40 -11.57 1.64
CA ILE A 141 -10.44 -11.89 2.69
C ILE A 141 -9.06 -12.15 2.08
N ILE A 142 -8.01 -11.63 2.71
CA ILE A 142 -6.63 -11.94 2.33
C ILE A 142 -6.32 -13.38 2.72
N THR A 143 -6.09 -14.24 1.72
CA THR A 143 -5.82 -15.68 1.92
C THR A 143 -4.36 -15.96 2.21
N SER A 144 -3.45 -15.17 1.62
CA SER A 144 -2.01 -15.26 1.89
C SER A 144 -1.30 -13.97 1.52
N VAL A 145 -0.17 -13.74 2.19
CA VAL A 145 0.75 -12.66 1.85
C VAL A 145 2.12 -13.26 1.65
N ASP A 146 2.77 -12.86 0.56
CA ASP A 146 4.10 -13.27 0.18
C ASP A 146 5.10 -12.25 0.77
N GLU A 147 5.85 -12.70 1.77
CA GLU A 147 6.82 -11.87 2.48
C GLU A 147 8.00 -11.47 1.59
N ASP A 148 8.42 -12.32 0.66
CA ASP A 148 9.52 -12.02 -0.27
C ASP A 148 9.11 -10.94 -1.26
N ALA A 149 7.89 -11.05 -1.80
CA ALA A 149 7.31 -10.02 -2.66
C ALA A 149 7.11 -8.70 -1.88
N ARG A 150 6.71 -8.77 -0.60
CA ARG A 150 6.59 -7.59 0.27
C ARG A 150 7.92 -6.88 0.45
N GLN A 151 8.99 -7.61 0.73
CA GLN A 151 10.33 -7.04 0.88
C GLN A 151 10.84 -6.38 -0.42
N LYS A 152 10.60 -7.02 -1.57
CA LYS A 152 10.93 -6.43 -2.88
C LYS A 152 10.14 -5.14 -3.14
N ALA A 153 8.86 -5.14 -2.79
CA ALA A 153 8.01 -3.96 -2.92
C ALA A 153 8.48 -2.81 -2.01
N LEU A 154 8.85 -3.10 -0.75
CA LEU A 154 9.43 -2.11 0.18
C LEU A 154 10.74 -1.54 -0.35
N LYS A 155 11.61 -2.38 -0.91
CA LYS A 155 12.88 -1.94 -1.50
C LYS A 155 12.63 -0.99 -2.68
N ARG A 156 11.75 -1.38 -3.59
CA ARG A 156 11.36 -0.55 -4.75
C ARG A 156 10.77 0.78 -4.30
N LEU A 157 9.87 0.77 -3.33
CA LEU A 157 9.26 1.98 -2.79
C LEU A 157 10.31 2.94 -2.21
N LYS A 158 11.28 2.38 -1.46
CA LYS A 158 12.40 3.16 -0.93
C LYS A 158 13.27 3.76 -2.04
N GLU A 159 13.57 3.00 -3.08
CA GLU A 159 14.34 3.50 -4.23
C GLU A 159 13.60 4.63 -4.97
N GLU A 160 12.28 4.49 -5.18
CA GLU A 160 11.44 5.53 -5.78
C GLU A 160 11.39 6.81 -4.92
N TYR A 161 11.28 6.66 -3.58
CA TYR A 161 11.34 7.78 -2.64
C TYR A 161 12.70 8.52 -2.69
N GLU A 162 13.82 7.78 -2.61
CA GLU A 162 15.16 8.37 -2.65
C GLU A 162 15.43 9.08 -3.99
N GLN A 163 14.89 8.55 -5.09
CA GLN A 163 14.99 9.22 -6.39
C GLN A 163 14.23 10.55 -6.40
N ARG A 164 12.95 10.55 -6.01
CA ARG A 164 12.13 11.78 -5.97
C ARG A 164 12.71 12.82 -5.04
N LYS A 165 13.21 12.39 -3.88
CA LYS A 165 13.89 13.26 -2.92
C LYS A 165 15.08 13.98 -3.57
N ARG A 166 15.94 13.23 -4.28
CA ARG A 166 17.09 13.82 -5.00
C ARG A 166 16.67 14.80 -6.08
N GLU A 167 15.59 14.51 -6.81
CA GLU A 167 15.07 15.40 -7.86
C GLU A 167 14.57 16.74 -7.27
N VAL A 168 13.82 16.70 -6.16
CA VAL A 168 13.35 17.92 -5.48
C VAL A 168 14.53 18.70 -4.88
N GLU A 169 15.47 18.01 -4.24
CA GLU A 169 16.69 18.63 -3.70
C GLU A 169 17.55 19.26 -4.81
N SER A 170 17.68 18.62 -5.98
CA SER A 170 18.47 19.16 -7.08
C SER A 170 17.84 20.43 -7.67
N VAL A 171 16.51 20.44 -7.85
CA VAL A 171 15.79 21.63 -8.37
C VAL A 171 15.94 22.80 -7.42
N ALA A 172 15.76 22.59 -6.11
CA ALA A 172 15.93 23.65 -5.11
C ALA A 172 17.39 24.13 -5.05
N ARG A 173 18.36 23.21 -5.14
CA ARG A 173 19.78 23.56 -5.16
C ARG A 173 20.16 24.40 -6.38
N GLU A 174 19.70 24.02 -7.56
CA GLU A 174 19.93 24.79 -8.80
C GLU A 174 19.31 26.19 -8.70
N ALA A 175 18.11 26.30 -8.14
CA ALA A 175 17.46 27.61 -7.92
C ALA A 175 18.23 28.50 -6.94
N ILE A 176 18.74 27.94 -5.83
CA ILE A 176 19.55 28.68 -4.86
C ILE A 176 20.87 29.15 -5.51
N VAL A 177 21.57 28.27 -6.22
CA VAL A 177 22.82 28.62 -6.91
C VAL A 177 22.59 29.75 -7.92
N ALA A 178 21.52 29.68 -8.71
CA ALA A 178 21.19 30.75 -9.66
C ALA A 178 20.91 32.10 -8.98
N MET A 179 20.35 32.11 -7.77
CA MET A 179 20.14 33.34 -6.99
C MET A 179 21.44 33.87 -6.39
N GLU A 180 22.32 32.98 -5.91
CA GLU A 180 23.64 33.35 -5.40
C GLU A 180 24.53 33.92 -6.52
N GLU A 181 24.48 33.35 -7.73
CA GLU A 181 25.18 33.87 -8.91
C GLU A 181 24.70 35.28 -9.29
N ARG A 182 23.39 35.51 -9.33
CA ARG A 182 22.82 36.85 -9.58
C ARG A 182 23.24 37.87 -8.53
N LEU A 183 23.24 37.47 -7.26
CA LEU A 183 23.71 38.33 -6.18
C LEU A 183 25.20 38.66 -6.35
N ALA A 184 26.03 37.69 -6.72
CA ALA A 184 27.45 37.91 -6.97
C ALA A 184 27.70 38.89 -8.14
N GLU A 185 26.91 38.81 -9.22
CA GLU A 185 26.96 39.76 -10.34
C GLU A 185 26.61 41.19 -9.92
N GLU A 186 25.49 41.38 -9.18
CA GLU A 186 25.09 42.70 -8.70
C GLU A 186 26.04 43.23 -7.62
N GLN A 187 26.55 42.38 -6.73
CA GLN A 187 27.58 42.76 -5.75
C GLN A 187 28.82 43.30 -6.45
N LYS A 188 29.31 42.59 -7.48
CA LYS A 188 30.47 43.04 -8.27
C LYS A 188 30.21 44.38 -8.95
N ARG A 189 29.02 44.56 -9.53
CA ARG A 189 28.62 45.83 -10.18
C ARG A 189 28.62 47.00 -9.20
N VAL A 190 28.08 46.80 -7.99
CA VAL A 190 28.05 47.82 -6.95
C VAL A 190 29.45 48.09 -6.40
N GLU A 191 30.27 47.06 -6.18
CA GLU A 191 31.66 47.21 -5.76
C GLU A 191 32.51 48.00 -6.78
N ASP A 192 32.36 47.72 -8.06
CA ASP A 192 33.03 48.46 -9.13
C ASP A 192 32.57 49.94 -9.14
N GLY A 193 31.28 50.19 -8.87
CA GLY A 193 30.72 51.52 -8.65
C GLY A 193 31.33 52.24 -7.45
N LEU A 194 31.44 51.57 -6.30
CA LEU A 194 32.07 52.10 -5.09
C LEU A 194 33.54 52.45 -5.34
N ARG A 195 34.29 51.57 -6.02
CA ARG A 195 35.70 51.81 -6.41
C ARG A 195 35.83 53.03 -7.32
N ALA A 196 34.94 53.17 -8.31
CA ALA A 196 34.95 54.32 -9.22
C ALA A 196 34.64 55.64 -8.51
N VAL A 197 33.72 55.65 -7.54
CA VAL A 197 33.42 56.84 -6.73
C VAL A 197 34.62 57.21 -5.86
N ARG A 198 35.22 56.24 -5.17
CA ARG A 198 36.42 56.46 -4.34
C ARG A 198 37.58 57.04 -5.18
N ALA A 199 37.86 56.44 -6.34
CA ALA A 199 38.91 56.91 -7.24
C ALA A 199 38.67 58.35 -7.74
N ARG A 200 37.40 58.73 -8.02
CA ARG A 200 37.06 60.11 -8.42
C ARG A 200 37.26 61.12 -7.30
N VAL A 201 36.92 60.75 -6.06
CA VAL A 201 37.12 61.63 -4.89
C VAL A 201 38.60 61.77 -4.60
N GLU A 202 39.38 60.69 -4.67
CA GLU A 202 40.84 60.70 -4.50
C GLU A 202 41.52 61.57 -5.57
N GLU A 203 41.14 61.41 -6.84
CA GLU A 203 41.66 62.27 -7.92
C GLU A 203 41.29 63.75 -7.73
N GLN A 204 40.09 64.03 -7.19
CA GLN A 204 39.66 65.39 -6.87
C GLN A 204 40.43 65.97 -5.68
N LEU A 205 40.70 65.16 -4.65
CA LEU A 205 41.54 65.51 -3.50
C LEU A 205 42.95 65.86 -3.96
N ASP A 206 43.57 65.01 -4.79
CA ASP A 206 44.92 65.23 -5.34
C ASP A 206 44.99 66.51 -6.18
N ARG A 207 44.02 66.75 -7.06
CA ARG A 207 43.97 67.97 -7.89
C ARG A 207 43.83 69.24 -7.04
N GLU A 208 42.94 69.23 -6.05
CA GLU A 208 42.69 70.40 -5.20
C GLU A 208 43.83 70.64 -4.20
N THR A 209 44.44 69.58 -3.65
CA THR A 209 45.64 69.69 -2.80
C THR A 209 46.86 70.15 -3.59
N GLU A 210 47.10 69.65 -4.81
CA GLU A 210 48.18 70.14 -5.69
C GLU A 210 48.00 71.62 -6.05
N ALA A 211 46.77 72.04 -6.37
CA ALA A 211 46.46 73.44 -6.67
C ALA A 211 46.75 74.35 -5.46
N LEU A 212 46.31 73.93 -4.27
CA LEU A 212 46.57 74.65 -3.02
C LEU A 212 48.06 74.69 -2.70
N MET A 213 48.77 73.56 -2.84
CA MET A 213 50.22 73.49 -2.58
C MET A 213 51.04 74.33 -3.56
N LYS A 214 50.64 74.41 -4.84
CA LYS A 214 51.26 75.27 -5.85
C LYS A 214 51.06 76.76 -5.53
N GLU A 215 49.88 77.14 -5.06
CA GLU A 215 49.58 78.50 -4.62
C GLU A 215 50.37 78.86 -3.34
N VAL A 216 50.40 77.96 -2.36
CA VAL A 216 51.15 78.10 -1.10
C VAL A 216 52.65 78.17 -1.34
N GLN A 217 53.22 77.34 -2.23
CA GLN A 217 54.64 77.43 -2.60
C GLN A 217 54.96 78.75 -3.31
N GLY A 218 54.07 79.24 -4.18
CA GLY A 218 54.21 80.54 -4.83
C GLY A 218 54.16 81.72 -3.85
N LEU A 219 53.26 81.67 -2.87
CA LEU A 219 53.15 82.67 -1.80
C LEU A 219 54.30 82.60 -0.81
N ARG A 220 54.72 81.39 -0.40
CA ARG A 220 55.88 81.18 0.46
C ARG A 220 57.16 81.70 -0.18
N LYS A 221 57.37 81.45 -1.48
CA LYS A 221 58.50 82.00 -2.24
C LYS A 221 58.45 83.54 -2.30
N ARG A 222 57.27 84.13 -2.49
CA ARG A 222 57.09 85.61 -2.45
C ARG A 222 57.30 86.22 -1.06
N LEU A 223 57.00 85.48 0.01
CA LEU A 223 57.21 85.88 1.39
C LEU A 223 58.69 85.74 1.79
N ASP A 224 59.37 84.68 1.33
CA ASP A 224 60.82 84.49 1.53
C ASP A 224 61.65 85.50 0.73
N ASP A 225 61.31 85.77 -0.53
CA ASP A 225 61.98 86.77 -1.39
C ASP A 225 61.82 88.22 -0.87
N ARG A 226 60.90 88.46 0.08
CA ARG A 226 60.58 89.78 0.65
C ARG A 226 60.84 89.90 2.16
N GLN A 227 61.55 88.94 2.75
CA GLN A 227 61.93 89.00 4.18
C GLN A 227 62.63 90.33 4.52
N GLY A 228 62.12 91.02 5.55
CA GLY A 228 62.66 92.30 6.00
C GLY A 228 62.19 93.56 5.24
N SER A 229 61.23 93.46 4.31
CA SER A 229 60.66 94.60 3.57
C SER A 229 59.22 94.92 3.98
N THR A 230 58.81 96.20 3.89
CA THR A 230 57.44 96.67 4.23
C THR A 230 56.50 96.61 3.01
N THR A 231 55.34 95.98 3.19
CA THR A 231 54.36 95.76 2.12
C THR A 231 53.40 96.93 1.93
N ARG A 232 53.34 97.49 0.71
CA ARG A 232 52.43 98.59 0.32
C ARG A 232 50.98 98.16 0.06
N ALA A 233 50.73 96.86 -0.09
CA ALA A 233 49.43 96.25 -0.30
C ALA A 233 49.33 94.95 0.51
N PRO A 234 48.14 94.60 1.06
CA PRO A 234 47.98 93.42 1.88
C PRO A 234 48.30 92.15 1.08
N VAL A 235 49.07 91.25 1.68
CA VAL A 235 49.33 89.93 1.08
C VAL A 235 48.22 89.01 1.53
N VAL A 236 47.34 88.67 0.59
CA VAL A 236 46.14 87.87 0.84
C VAL A 236 46.33 86.49 0.21
N LEU A 237 46.04 85.43 0.95
CA LEU A 237 45.87 84.10 0.37
C LEU A 237 44.57 84.13 -0.45
N LYS A 238 44.65 84.01 -1.78
CA LYS A 238 43.45 84.18 -2.61
C LYS A 238 42.43 83.06 -2.43
N ALA A 239 42.90 81.86 -2.07
CA ALA A 239 42.05 80.71 -1.78
C ALA A 239 41.06 80.95 -0.61
N THR A 240 41.44 81.74 0.41
CA THR A 240 40.62 81.96 1.61
C THR A 240 40.23 83.41 1.85
N GLY A 241 40.85 84.37 1.14
CA GLY A 241 40.68 85.80 1.41
C GLY A 241 41.33 86.26 2.72
N THR A 242 42.10 85.39 3.40
CA THR A 242 42.76 85.73 4.67
C THR A 242 43.98 86.60 4.41
N VAL A 243 44.05 87.73 5.09
CA VAL A 243 45.20 88.65 5.04
C VAL A 243 46.30 88.07 5.91
N ILE A 244 47.44 87.71 5.31
CA ILE A 244 48.60 87.13 6.01
C ILE A 244 49.55 88.23 6.48
N VAL A 245 49.58 89.36 5.76
CA VAL A 245 50.38 90.55 6.11
C VAL A 245 49.54 91.79 5.84
N GLU A 246 49.32 92.62 6.86
CA GLU A 246 48.58 93.87 6.70
C GLU A 246 49.43 94.96 6.03
N LYS A 247 48.77 96.06 5.61
CA LYS A 247 49.42 97.17 4.92
C LYS A 247 50.37 97.90 5.88
N GLY A 248 51.68 97.73 5.69
CA GLY A 248 52.73 98.41 6.46
C GLY A 248 53.51 97.55 7.46
N GLU A 249 53.19 96.27 7.61
CA GLU A 249 53.88 95.36 8.54
C GLU A 249 55.18 94.78 7.96
N THR A 250 56.07 94.35 8.86
CA THR A 250 57.35 93.71 8.51
C THR A 250 57.21 92.19 8.47
N ILE A 251 57.67 91.57 7.39
CA ILE A 251 57.53 90.13 7.16
C ILE A 251 58.53 89.37 8.04
N GLY A 252 58.06 88.83 9.18
CA GLY A 252 58.82 87.96 10.09
C GLY A 252 58.43 86.47 10.03
N ARG A 253 59.09 85.64 10.86
CA ARG A 253 58.82 84.19 10.98
C ARG A 253 57.40 83.88 11.44
N GLU A 254 56.74 84.80 12.16
CA GLU A 254 55.37 84.66 12.67
C GLU A 254 54.34 84.52 11.54
N HIS A 255 54.52 85.25 10.43
CA HIS A 255 53.66 85.16 9.25
C HIS A 255 53.84 83.84 8.48
N LEU A 256 55.00 83.19 8.61
CA LEU A 256 55.23 81.84 8.05
C LEU A 256 54.55 80.76 8.89
N THR A 257 54.55 80.89 10.23
CA THR A 257 53.79 80.00 11.12
C THR A 257 52.28 80.20 10.92
N MET A 258 51.82 81.45 10.78
CA MET A 258 50.42 81.76 10.47
C MET A 258 49.99 81.21 9.12
N LEU A 259 50.83 81.33 8.07
CA LEU A 259 50.60 80.68 6.78
C LEU A 259 50.50 79.14 6.93
N SER A 260 51.38 78.52 7.72
CA SER A 260 51.34 77.06 7.93
C SER A 260 50.09 76.59 8.69
N GLN A 261 49.62 77.36 9.67
CA GLN A 261 48.38 77.06 10.41
C GLN A 261 47.14 77.22 9.52
N VAL A 262 47.05 78.30 8.76
CA VAL A 262 45.94 78.53 7.81
C VAL A 262 45.90 77.43 6.75
N VAL A 263 47.06 77.00 6.25
CA VAL A 263 47.14 75.88 5.28
C VAL A 263 46.69 74.56 5.92
N GLN A 264 47.07 74.26 7.17
CA GLN A 264 46.61 73.06 7.87
C GLN A 264 45.08 73.08 8.12
N GLU A 265 44.52 74.22 8.50
CA GLU A 265 43.07 74.37 8.69
C GLU A 265 42.31 74.20 7.37
N GLU A 266 42.80 74.77 6.28
CA GLU A 266 42.15 74.66 4.96
C GLU A 266 42.27 73.26 4.37
N LEU A 267 43.42 72.60 4.52
CA LEU A 267 43.57 71.18 4.18
C LEU A 267 42.58 70.32 4.99
N GLY A 268 42.44 70.58 6.29
CA GLY A 268 41.46 69.89 7.13
C GLY A 268 40.00 70.14 6.71
N ARG A 269 39.64 71.38 6.31
CA ARG A 269 38.31 71.71 5.76
C ARG A 269 38.06 71.03 4.43
N LEU A 270 39.06 71.01 3.55
CA LEU A 270 39.00 70.38 2.24
C LEU A 270 38.81 68.87 2.35
N GLU A 271 39.61 68.20 3.19
CA GLU A 271 39.46 66.78 3.51
C GLU A 271 38.08 66.47 4.09
N SER A 272 37.60 67.28 5.04
CA SER A 272 36.28 67.08 5.67
C SER A 272 35.13 67.22 4.67
N ARG A 273 35.21 68.22 3.77
CA ARG A 273 34.22 68.43 2.72
C ARG A 273 34.20 67.27 1.72
N LEU A 274 35.37 66.84 1.27
CA LEU A 274 35.49 65.75 0.30
C LEU A 274 35.09 64.39 0.91
N ARG A 275 35.40 64.15 2.20
CA ARG A 275 34.88 62.98 2.94
C ARG A 275 33.36 62.99 3.05
N ALA A 276 32.75 64.13 3.33
CA ALA A 276 31.29 64.25 3.36
C ALA A 276 30.66 64.03 1.98
N GLU A 277 31.30 64.49 0.92
CA GLU A 277 30.87 64.27 -0.46
C GLU A 277 31.05 62.80 -0.89
N GLU A 278 32.13 62.15 -0.45
CA GLU A 278 32.37 60.71 -0.60
C GLU A 278 31.26 59.92 0.09
N GLU A 279 30.99 60.20 1.37
CA GLU A 279 29.98 59.50 2.15
C GLU A 279 28.57 59.67 1.55
N GLN A 280 28.22 60.88 1.09
CA GLN A 280 26.96 61.12 0.36
C GLN A 280 26.84 60.30 -0.94
N LYS A 281 27.93 60.12 -1.67
CA LYS A 281 27.94 59.35 -2.94
C LYS A 281 28.00 57.84 -2.71
N LEU A 282 28.62 57.37 -1.62
CA LEU A 282 28.73 55.95 -1.28
C LEU A 282 27.45 55.41 -0.62
N ALA A 283 26.76 56.22 0.20
CA ALA A 283 25.54 55.82 0.90
C ALA A 283 24.45 55.17 0.02
N PRO A 284 24.05 55.71 -1.15
CA PRO A 284 23.04 55.07 -2.00
C PRO A 284 23.51 53.72 -2.56
N LEU A 285 24.78 53.61 -2.97
CA LEU A 285 25.34 52.35 -3.48
C LEU A 285 25.41 51.27 -2.39
N GLN A 286 25.73 51.65 -1.16
CA GLN A 286 25.71 50.72 -0.02
C GLN A 286 24.29 50.28 0.35
N ALA A 287 23.32 51.20 0.29
CA ALA A 287 21.92 50.87 0.50
C ALA A 287 21.38 49.91 -0.59
N ASP A 288 21.76 50.13 -1.86
CA ASP A 288 21.42 49.23 -2.97
C ASP A 288 22.00 47.83 -2.74
N LEU A 289 23.26 47.73 -2.28
CA LEU A 289 23.91 46.45 -1.94
C LEU A 289 23.14 45.70 -0.85
N GLN A 290 22.80 46.40 0.24
CA GLN A 290 22.02 45.84 1.34
C GLN A 290 20.65 45.37 0.86
N HIS A 291 19.98 46.17 0.04
CA HIS A 291 18.69 45.81 -0.53
C HIS A 291 18.76 44.51 -1.35
N TRP A 292 19.75 44.38 -2.23
CA TRP A 292 19.94 43.15 -3.02
C TRP A 292 20.27 41.93 -2.15
N GLN A 293 21.10 42.11 -1.11
CA GLN A 293 21.42 41.05 -0.15
C GLN A 293 20.17 40.58 0.60
N GLU A 294 19.38 41.50 1.15
CA GLU A 294 18.15 41.21 1.88
C GLU A 294 17.09 40.56 0.97
N ALA A 295 16.89 41.09 -0.23
CA ALA A 295 15.94 40.55 -1.20
C ALA A 295 16.31 39.11 -1.61
N THR A 296 17.59 38.87 -1.91
CA THR A 296 18.09 37.53 -2.27
C THR A 296 17.99 36.57 -1.08
N ALA A 297 18.37 37.01 0.12
CA ALA A 297 18.26 36.20 1.33
C ALA A 297 16.81 35.81 1.62
N THR A 298 15.86 36.73 1.41
CA THR A 298 14.42 36.46 1.56
C THR A 298 13.93 35.41 0.56
N GLU A 299 14.35 35.50 -0.71
CA GLU A 299 13.94 34.52 -1.72
C GLU A 299 14.59 33.14 -1.51
N ILE A 300 15.87 33.10 -1.12
CA ILE A 300 16.54 31.84 -0.72
C ILE A 300 15.84 31.21 0.49
N ALA A 301 15.44 32.02 1.48
CA ALA A 301 14.68 31.53 2.63
C ALA A 301 13.34 30.93 2.21
N ARG A 302 12.63 31.57 1.27
CA ARG A 302 11.39 31.06 0.69
C ARG A 302 11.59 29.73 -0.05
N ILE A 303 12.63 29.60 -0.87
CA ILE A 303 12.96 28.35 -1.58
C ILE A 303 13.26 27.23 -0.57
N ARG A 304 14.02 27.52 0.49
CA ARG A 304 14.33 26.55 1.56
C ARG A 304 13.08 26.12 2.33
N GLU A 305 12.19 27.05 2.64
CA GLU A 305 10.92 26.74 3.28
C GLU A 305 10.05 25.84 2.39
N GLN A 306 9.96 26.15 1.09
CA GLN A 306 9.21 25.34 0.14
C GLN A 306 9.81 23.94 -0.03
N LEU A 307 11.14 23.84 -0.17
CA LEU A 307 11.85 22.55 -0.18
C LEU A 307 11.54 21.74 1.08
N THR A 308 11.52 22.38 2.26
CA THR A 308 11.23 21.69 3.52
C THR A 308 9.81 21.11 3.50
N ARG A 309 8.82 21.88 3.06
CA ARG A 309 7.43 21.41 2.90
C ARG A 309 7.32 20.26 1.90
N ASP A 310 7.94 20.39 0.74
CA ASP A 310 7.90 19.36 -0.31
C ASP A 310 8.54 18.04 0.18
N LEU A 311 9.63 18.12 0.95
CA LEU A 311 10.27 16.95 1.56
C LEU A 311 9.41 16.31 2.66
N GLU A 312 8.75 17.11 3.49
CA GLU A 312 7.81 16.62 4.51
C GLU A 312 6.61 15.91 3.86
N GLU A 313 6.04 16.48 2.80
CA GLU A 313 4.94 15.86 2.04
C GLU A 313 5.37 14.55 1.39
N LEU A 314 6.55 14.50 0.76
CA LEU A 314 7.11 13.29 0.18
C LEU A 314 7.38 12.21 1.23
N GLN A 315 7.89 12.60 2.41
CA GLN A 315 8.14 11.66 3.50
C GLN A 315 6.83 11.09 4.04
N ALA A 316 5.82 11.93 4.26
CA ALA A 316 4.50 11.48 4.73
C ALA A 316 3.87 10.48 3.75
N GLN A 317 3.91 10.76 2.44
CA GLN A 317 3.42 9.84 1.41
C GLN A 317 4.15 8.49 1.43
N TYR A 318 5.47 8.51 1.57
CA TYR A 318 6.27 7.30 1.67
C TYR A 318 5.94 6.49 2.92
N GLU A 319 5.79 7.15 4.07
CA GLU A 319 5.42 6.51 5.34
C GLU A 319 4.02 5.88 5.26
N ASP A 320 3.05 6.58 4.67
CA ASP A 320 1.69 6.08 4.44
C ASP A 320 1.68 4.83 3.53
N GLU A 321 2.44 4.85 2.44
CA GLU A 321 2.55 3.70 1.52
C GLU A 321 3.29 2.51 2.17
N GLN A 322 4.29 2.79 2.99
CA GLN A 322 5.00 1.78 3.77
C GLN A 322 4.08 1.15 4.82
N GLU A 323 3.31 1.95 5.56
CA GLU A 323 2.35 1.46 6.55
C GLU A 323 1.23 0.67 5.86
N GLU A 324 0.70 1.15 4.73
CA GLU A 324 -0.31 0.44 3.94
C GLU A 324 0.17 -0.96 3.57
N LEU A 325 1.41 -1.09 3.08
CA LEU A 325 2.01 -2.36 2.70
C LEU A 325 2.27 -3.29 3.89
N LEU A 326 2.75 -2.76 5.01
CA LEU A 326 3.00 -3.53 6.24
C LEU A 326 1.71 -3.94 6.95
N SER A 327 0.63 -3.19 6.78
CA SER A 327 -0.68 -3.49 7.37
C SER A 327 -1.36 -4.70 6.74
N LEU A 328 -0.91 -5.13 5.54
CA LEU A 328 -1.48 -6.27 4.83
C LEU A 328 -1.20 -7.57 5.56
N ALA A 329 -2.23 -8.10 6.23
CA ALA A 329 -2.15 -9.34 6.99
C ALA A 329 -3.14 -10.39 6.47
N GLN A 330 -2.79 -11.66 6.65
CA GLN A 330 -3.73 -12.76 6.42
C GLN A 330 -4.97 -12.58 7.32
N MET A 331 -6.13 -13.03 6.84
CA MET A 331 -7.41 -12.91 7.55
C MET A 331 -7.99 -11.48 7.66
N GLN A 332 -7.35 -10.49 7.03
CA GLN A 332 -7.90 -9.14 6.91
C GLN A 332 -9.05 -9.11 5.91
N PHE A 333 -10.12 -8.39 6.25
CA PHE A 333 -11.30 -8.25 5.40
C PHE A 333 -11.22 -6.99 4.55
N LEU A 334 -11.50 -7.12 3.25
CA LEU A 334 -11.43 -6.03 2.28
C LEU A 334 -12.78 -5.82 1.59
N THR A 335 -13.08 -4.56 1.28
CA THR A 335 -14.19 -4.18 0.39
C THR A 335 -13.75 -4.27 -1.06
N GLY A 336 -14.70 -4.40 -1.99
CA GLY A 336 -14.39 -4.46 -3.43
C GLY A 336 -13.58 -3.27 -3.96
N PRO A 337 -13.90 -2.01 -3.62
CA PRO A 337 -13.10 -0.85 -4.01
C PRO A 337 -11.68 -0.91 -3.45
N ARG A 338 -11.53 -1.18 -2.15
CA ARG A 338 -10.22 -1.25 -1.49
C ARG A 338 -9.34 -2.36 -2.04
N LEU A 339 -9.93 -3.52 -2.36
CA LEU A 339 -9.19 -4.60 -3.02
C LEU A 339 -8.64 -4.18 -4.39
N ARG A 340 -9.43 -3.45 -5.20
CA ARG A 340 -8.98 -3.00 -6.52
C ARG A 340 -7.82 -2.02 -6.42
N GLU A 341 -7.89 -1.08 -5.49
CA GLU A 341 -6.83 -0.14 -5.18
C GLU A 341 -5.55 -0.86 -4.75
N LEU A 342 -5.63 -1.71 -3.72
CA LEU A 342 -4.49 -2.48 -3.21
C LEU A 342 -3.94 -3.44 -4.26
N LYS A 343 -4.78 -4.03 -5.12
CA LYS A 343 -4.31 -4.91 -6.20
C LYS A 343 -3.59 -4.13 -7.31
N SER A 344 -3.97 -2.87 -7.55
CA SER A 344 -3.28 -2.01 -8.49
C SER A 344 -1.88 -1.63 -8.02
N LYS A 345 -1.71 -1.37 -6.71
CA LYS A 345 -0.42 -1.01 -6.11
C LYS A 345 0.44 -2.24 -5.78
N TRP A 346 -0.14 -3.23 -5.10
CA TRP A 346 0.54 -4.32 -4.39
C TRP A 346 0.07 -5.72 -4.84
N GLY A 347 -0.46 -5.87 -6.05
CA GLY A 347 -1.11 -7.11 -6.50
C GLY A 347 -0.24 -8.38 -6.48
N GLN A 348 1.09 -8.24 -6.45
CA GLN A 348 2.02 -9.37 -6.32
C GLN A 348 2.27 -9.79 -4.86
N VAL A 349 2.00 -8.90 -3.91
CA VAL A 349 2.34 -9.08 -2.48
C VAL A 349 1.33 -9.96 -1.78
N PHE A 350 0.05 -9.89 -2.15
CA PHE A 350 -1.00 -10.62 -1.45
C PHE A 350 -1.98 -11.28 -2.42
N ARG A 351 -2.62 -12.34 -1.94
CA ARG A 351 -3.78 -12.96 -2.59
C ARG A 351 -5.00 -12.73 -1.72
N ALA A 352 -6.09 -12.32 -2.35
CA ALA A 352 -7.37 -12.18 -1.70
C ALA A 352 -8.45 -12.89 -2.52
N GLY A 353 -9.37 -13.53 -1.81
CA GLY A 353 -10.50 -14.26 -2.38
C GLY A 353 -11.78 -13.96 -1.64
N MET A 354 -12.88 -14.53 -2.11
CA MET A 354 -14.18 -14.51 -1.44
C MET A 354 -14.85 -15.87 -1.57
N GLY A 355 -16.02 -16.02 -0.93
CA GLY A 355 -16.75 -17.27 -0.92
C GLY A 355 -16.10 -18.34 -0.03
N ALA A 356 -16.59 -19.57 -0.16
CA ALA A 356 -16.03 -20.70 0.56
C ALA A 356 -14.66 -21.14 0.02
N GLU A 357 -14.32 -20.80 -1.23
CA GLU A 357 -13.00 -21.09 -1.81
C GLU A 357 -11.87 -20.40 -1.04
N ALA A 358 -12.03 -19.12 -0.68
CA ALA A 358 -11.04 -18.41 0.12
C ALA A 358 -10.77 -19.08 1.47
N PHE A 359 -11.83 -19.56 2.14
CA PHE A 359 -11.67 -20.32 3.38
C PHE A 359 -11.06 -21.70 3.14
N TYR A 360 -11.34 -22.34 2.02
CA TYR A 360 -10.73 -23.62 1.66
C TYR A 360 -9.21 -23.48 1.51
N GLU A 361 -8.72 -22.43 0.82
CA GLU A 361 -7.29 -22.15 0.72
C GLU A 361 -6.63 -21.92 2.08
N ILE A 362 -7.27 -21.10 2.93
CA ILE A 362 -6.76 -20.77 4.27
C ILE A 362 -6.70 -22.03 5.14
N LEU A 363 -7.76 -22.83 5.16
CA LEU A 363 -7.84 -24.06 5.96
C LEU A 363 -6.86 -25.12 5.48
N ARG A 364 -6.64 -25.23 4.16
CA ARG A 364 -5.69 -26.18 3.58
C ARG A 364 -4.24 -25.89 3.95
N ARG A 365 -3.88 -24.61 4.11
CA ARG A 365 -2.52 -24.16 4.50
C ARG A 365 -2.31 -24.11 6.01
N MET A 366 -3.36 -24.35 6.80
CA MET A 366 -3.30 -24.25 8.25
C MET A 366 -2.52 -25.41 8.85
N ASP A 367 -1.45 -25.10 9.59
CA ASP A 367 -0.76 -26.05 10.45
C ASP A 367 -1.43 -26.11 11.82
N LEU A 368 -2.07 -27.25 12.12
CA LEU A 368 -2.77 -27.45 13.38
C LEU A 368 -1.82 -27.66 14.56
N ASP A 369 -0.62 -28.21 14.33
CA ASP A 369 0.35 -28.48 15.39
C ASP A 369 0.96 -27.18 15.88
N ALA A 370 1.42 -26.33 14.96
CA ALA A 370 1.93 -25.00 15.27
C ALA A 370 0.85 -24.13 15.95
N LEU A 371 -0.36 -24.10 15.38
CA LEU A 371 -1.48 -23.33 15.95
C LEU A 371 -1.86 -23.81 17.36
N SER A 372 -1.78 -25.11 17.62
CA SER A 372 -2.06 -25.66 18.94
C SER A 372 -1.06 -25.20 19.99
N GLN A 373 0.23 -25.18 19.66
CA GLN A 373 1.29 -24.71 20.56
C GLN A 373 1.11 -23.23 20.88
N GLU A 374 0.86 -22.41 19.86
CA GLU A 374 0.60 -20.97 20.00
C GLU A 374 -0.59 -20.70 20.93
N LEU A 375 -1.73 -21.36 20.68
CA LEU A 375 -2.94 -21.17 21.46
C LEU A 375 -2.81 -21.69 22.90
N TRP A 376 -2.02 -22.74 23.12
CA TRP A 376 -1.73 -23.23 24.47
C TRP A 376 -0.95 -22.19 25.29
N HIS A 377 0.08 -21.59 24.68
CA HIS A 377 0.85 -20.52 25.32
C HIS A 377 -0.04 -19.29 25.61
N GLN A 378 -0.84 -18.85 24.63
CA GLN A 378 -1.81 -17.75 24.81
C GLN A 378 -2.83 -18.05 25.92
N ALA A 379 -3.39 -19.26 25.96
CA ALA A 379 -4.37 -19.63 26.97
C ALA A 379 -3.79 -19.64 28.40
N ARG A 380 -2.49 -19.94 28.56
CA ARG A 380 -1.83 -20.06 29.86
C ARG A 380 -1.21 -18.75 30.34
N HIS A 381 -0.54 -18.01 29.47
CA HIS A 381 0.33 -16.90 29.85
C HIS A 381 -0.23 -15.51 29.51
N ASP A 382 -1.30 -15.39 28.72
CA ASP A 382 -1.89 -14.09 28.42
C ASP A 382 -2.48 -13.44 29.69
N ARG A 383 -2.18 -12.14 29.89
CA ARG A 383 -2.64 -11.36 31.05
C ARG A 383 -4.16 -11.19 31.05
N SER A 384 -4.77 -11.08 29.87
CA SER A 384 -6.22 -10.84 29.75
C SER A 384 -7.04 -12.11 29.95
N LYS A 385 -7.96 -12.10 30.93
CA LYS A 385 -8.90 -13.21 31.18
C LYS A 385 -9.79 -13.50 29.95
N GLN A 386 -10.19 -12.47 29.21
CA GLN A 386 -11.04 -12.63 28.03
C GLN A 386 -10.28 -13.31 26.88
N ARG A 387 -9.04 -12.89 26.61
CA ARG A 387 -8.19 -13.50 25.59
C ARG A 387 -7.84 -14.95 25.92
N ARG A 388 -7.48 -15.25 27.18
CA ARG A 388 -7.29 -16.63 27.65
C ARG A 388 -8.51 -17.52 27.40
N LYS A 389 -9.72 -17.04 27.71
CA LYS A 389 -10.97 -17.78 27.47
C LYS A 389 -11.21 -18.03 25.97
N LYS A 390 -10.93 -17.04 25.12
CA LYS A 390 -11.05 -17.16 23.66
C LYS A 390 -10.06 -18.19 23.11
N ALA A 391 -8.79 -18.07 23.49
CA ALA A 391 -7.72 -19.00 23.11
C ALA A 391 -8.04 -20.43 23.57
N ALA A 392 -8.49 -20.63 24.82
CA ALA A 392 -8.88 -21.94 25.31
C ALA A 392 -10.05 -22.57 24.53
N ARG A 393 -11.05 -21.76 24.13
CA ARG A 393 -12.17 -22.25 23.31
C ARG A 393 -11.70 -22.67 21.91
N ARG A 394 -10.79 -21.90 21.32
CA ARG A 394 -10.20 -22.21 20.00
C ARG A 394 -9.31 -23.44 20.06
N LEU A 395 -8.44 -23.53 21.08
CA LEU A 395 -7.58 -24.68 21.33
C LEU A 395 -8.37 -25.99 21.43
N ARG A 396 -9.54 -25.98 22.10
CA ARG A 396 -10.41 -27.17 22.17
C ARG A 396 -10.84 -27.70 20.81
N VAL A 397 -11.09 -26.82 19.83
CA VAL A 397 -11.47 -27.22 18.47
C VAL A 397 -10.26 -27.76 17.72
N VAL A 398 -9.11 -27.08 17.82
CA VAL A 398 -7.85 -27.50 17.19
C VAL A 398 -7.42 -28.88 17.70
N GLU A 399 -7.41 -29.09 19.02
CA GLU A 399 -7.10 -30.38 19.65
C GLU A 399 -8.06 -31.49 19.22
N ALA A 400 -9.35 -31.19 19.08
CA ALA A 400 -10.33 -32.17 18.59
C ALA A 400 -10.03 -32.60 17.14
N LEU A 401 -9.63 -31.66 16.27
CA LEU A 401 -9.25 -31.96 14.88
C LEU A 401 -7.95 -32.80 14.84
N ARG A 402 -6.92 -32.39 15.60
CA ARG A 402 -5.64 -33.14 15.71
C ARG A 402 -5.86 -34.58 16.18
N LYS A 403 -6.58 -34.78 17.29
CA LYS A 403 -6.83 -36.12 17.85
C LYS A 403 -7.68 -37.01 16.95
N SER A 404 -8.59 -36.43 16.17
CA SER A 404 -9.48 -37.19 15.29
C SER A 404 -8.86 -37.50 13.92
N GLY A 405 -7.72 -36.88 13.58
CA GLY A 405 -7.10 -36.96 12.25
C GLY A 405 -7.91 -36.26 11.16
N ASN A 406 -8.93 -35.47 11.54
CA ASN A 406 -9.77 -34.76 10.60
C ASN A 406 -9.06 -33.49 10.11
N ARG A 407 -9.03 -33.30 8.79
CA ARG A 407 -8.49 -32.08 8.21
C ARG A 407 -9.55 -30.95 8.21
N PRO A 408 -9.19 -29.70 8.53
CA PRO A 408 -10.16 -28.62 8.66
C PRO A 408 -10.90 -28.29 7.36
N GLU A 409 -10.24 -28.41 6.21
CA GLU A 409 -10.81 -28.11 4.91
C GLU A 409 -11.96 -29.06 4.52
N TRP A 410 -12.10 -30.22 5.17
CA TRP A 410 -13.24 -31.13 4.94
C TRP A 410 -14.58 -30.55 5.40
N MET A 411 -14.56 -29.44 6.17
CA MET A 411 -15.77 -28.65 6.44
C MET A 411 -16.29 -27.88 5.21
N ILE A 412 -15.50 -27.82 4.14
CA ILE A 412 -15.85 -27.20 2.86
C ILE A 412 -15.92 -28.30 1.81
N LEU A 413 -17.11 -28.48 1.25
CA LEU A 413 -17.41 -29.53 0.30
C LEU A 413 -16.96 -29.11 -1.09
N THR A 414 -16.12 -29.94 -1.70
CA THR A 414 -15.87 -29.96 -3.15
C THR A 414 -16.69 -31.04 -3.85
N VAL A 415 -17.11 -32.07 -3.09
CA VAL A 415 -17.93 -33.18 -3.55
C VAL A 415 -19.14 -33.31 -2.65
N LEU A 416 -20.33 -33.41 -3.24
CA LEU A 416 -21.58 -33.56 -2.51
C LEU A 416 -22.15 -34.98 -2.71
N PRO A 417 -22.36 -35.78 -1.65
CA PRO A 417 -22.98 -37.10 -1.80
C PRO A 417 -24.47 -36.98 -2.17
N VAL A 418 -24.93 -37.91 -3.00
CA VAL A 418 -26.33 -38.08 -3.40
C VAL A 418 -26.85 -39.36 -2.77
N ILE A 419 -27.86 -39.20 -1.92
CA ILE A 419 -28.49 -40.32 -1.20
C ILE A 419 -29.16 -41.31 -2.20
N PRO A 420 -29.20 -42.62 -1.88
CA PRO A 420 -29.83 -43.62 -2.74
C PRO A 420 -31.31 -43.28 -3.06
N PRO A 421 -31.78 -43.54 -4.29
CA PRO A 421 -33.11 -43.12 -4.77
C PRO A 421 -34.27 -43.73 -3.99
N ASP A 422 -34.14 -44.94 -3.43
CA ASP A 422 -35.22 -45.58 -2.68
C ASP A 422 -35.45 -44.90 -1.30
N LEU A 423 -34.48 -44.12 -0.82
CA LEU A 423 -34.63 -43.24 0.34
C LEU A 423 -35.27 -41.89 -0.01
N ARG A 424 -35.43 -41.59 -1.31
CA ARG A 424 -36.08 -40.38 -1.85
C ARG A 424 -37.01 -40.73 -3.02
N PRO A 425 -38.03 -41.58 -2.78
CA PRO A 425 -38.83 -42.16 -3.85
C PRO A 425 -39.64 -41.11 -4.61
N MET A 426 -39.95 -41.47 -5.86
CA MET A 426 -40.91 -40.77 -6.72
C MET A 426 -41.99 -41.76 -7.10
N VAL A 427 -43.22 -41.50 -6.65
CA VAL A 427 -44.35 -42.43 -6.78
C VAL A 427 -45.36 -41.85 -7.75
N GLN A 428 -45.84 -42.68 -8.66
CA GLN A 428 -46.93 -42.30 -9.55
C GLN A 428 -48.26 -42.44 -8.79
N LEU A 429 -49.07 -41.39 -8.84
CA LEU A 429 -50.43 -41.38 -8.29
C LEU A 429 -51.44 -41.71 -9.39
N ASP A 430 -52.64 -42.09 -8.98
CA ASP A 430 -53.78 -42.26 -9.87
C ASP A 430 -54.06 -40.94 -10.63
N GLY A 431 -54.27 -41.05 -11.94
CA GLY A 431 -54.42 -39.89 -12.83
C GLY A 431 -53.12 -39.33 -13.41
N GLY A 432 -52.01 -40.08 -13.34
CA GLY A 432 -50.77 -39.75 -14.06
C GLY A 432 -49.92 -38.64 -13.44
N ARG A 433 -50.27 -38.21 -12.22
CA ARG A 433 -49.46 -37.28 -11.41
C ARG A 433 -48.33 -38.03 -10.72
N PHE A 434 -47.29 -37.30 -10.30
CA PHE A 434 -46.19 -37.86 -9.51
C PHE A 434 -46.07 -37.14 -8.18
N ALA A 435 -45.90 -37.91 -7.11
CA ALA A 435 -45.46 -37.43 -5.81
C ALA A 435 -43.94 -37.62 -5.71
N THR A 436 -43.21 -36.55 -5.38
CA THR A 436 -41.75 -36.57 -5.26
C THR A 436 -41.32 -36.14 -3.87
N SER A 437 -40.29 -36.77 -3.30
CA SER A 437 -39.60 -36.24 -2.12
C SER A 437 -38.97 -34.87 -2.39
N ASP A 438 -39.08 -33.94 -1.44
CA ASP A 438 -38.47 -32.60 -1.49
C ASP A 438 -36.95 -32.65 -1.72
N LEU A 439 -36.28 -33.73 -1.28
CA LEU A 439 -34.85 -33.93 -1.50
C LEU A 439 -34.50 -33.94 -3.00
N ASN A 440 -35.36 -34.51 -3.84
CA ASN A 440 -35.13 -34.53 -5.29
C ASN A 440 -35.12 -33.12 -5.87
N ASP A 441 -36.00 -32.24 -5.37
CA ASP A 441 -36.02 -30.84 -5.79
C ASP A 441 -34.80 -30.05 -5.31
N LEU A 442 -34.31 -30.33 -4.10
CA LEU A 442 -33.08 -29.73 -3.59
C LEU A 442 -31.87 -30.16 -4.41
N TYR A 443 -31.70 -31.46 -4.68
CA TYR A 443 -30.63 -31.97 -5.53
C TYR A 443 -30.70 -31.40 -6.94
N ARG A 444 -31.90 -31.35 -7.53
CA ARG A 444 -32.13 -30.76 -8.86
C ARG A 444 -31.69 -29.29 -8.91
N ARG A 445 -32.00 -28.50 -7.88
CA ARG A 445 -31.55 -27.10 -7.78
C ARG A 445 -30.03 -26.99 -7.69
N VAL A 446 -29.38 -27.86 -6.92
CA VAL A 446 -27.92 -27.90 -6.81
C VAL A 446 -27.30 -28.21 -8.18
N ILE A 447 -27.74 -29.28 -8.85
CA ILE A 447 -27.23 -29.68 -10.16
C ILE A 447 -27.42 -28.57 -11.20
N ASN A 448 -28.62 -27.97 -11.26
CA ASN A 448 -28.90 -26.88 -12.19
C ASN A 448 -27.97 -25.67 -11.98
N ARG A 449 -27.74 -25.26 -10.73
CA ARG A 449 -26.85 -24.14 -10.42
C ARG A 449 -25.39 -24.49 -10.68
N ASN A 450 -24.98 -25.72 -10.34
CA ASN A 450 -23.62 -26.22 -10.58
C ASN A 450 -23.29 -26.24 -12.07
N ASN A 451 -24.20 -26.79 -12.89
CA ASN A 451 -24.03 -26.84 -14.35
C ASN A 451 -24.05 -25.44 -14.97
N ARG A 452 -24.90 -24.55 -14.47
CA ARG A 452 -24.88 -23.13 -14.88
C ARG A 452 -23.55 -22.48 -14.55
N LEU A 453 -22.98 -22.75 -13.38
CA LEU A 453 -21.69 -22.21 -12.97
C LEU A 453 -20.55 -22.78 -13.82
N ARG A 454 -20.52 -24.09 -14.11
CA ARG A 454 -19.52 -24.69 -15.02
C ARG A 454 -19.49 -23.98 -16.38
N ARG A 455 -20.66 -23.72 -16.97
CA ARG A 455 -20.81 -22.99 -18.25
C ARG A 455 -20.41 -21.51 -18.21
N LEU A 456 -20.25 -20.91 -17.04
CA LEU A 456 -19.78 -19.53 -16.89
C LEU A 456 -18.27 -19.46 -16.65
N VAL A 457 -17.66 -20.57 -16.25
CA VAL A 457 -16.23 -20.69 -15.96
C VAL A 457 -15.46 -21.23 -17.17
N GLU A 458 -16.09 -22.12 -17.95
CA GLU A 458 -15.71 -22.45 -19.34
C GLU A 458 -16.01 -21.26 -20.28
#